data_AF-A0A2Z7AG51-F1
#
_entry.id   AF-A0A2Z7AG51-F1
#
_cell.length_a   1.000
_cell.length_b   1.000
_cell.length_c   1.000
_cell.angle_alpha   90.00
_cell.angle_beta   90.00
_cell.angle_gamma   90.00
#
_symmetry.space_group_name_H-M   'P 1'
#
loop_
_entity.id
_entity.type
_entity.pdbx_description
1 polymer ?
#
loop_
_entity_poly.entity_id
_entity_poly.type
_entity_poly.pdbx_seq_one_letter_code
_entity_poly.pdbx_strand_id
1 'polypeptide(L)' 'METPKVSVRSSVLDGRLFTELDRPTGQPCIDTKEFDLVRNMMIAVVEERYRDAASWRDKLSQLRTKKNWP' A
#
# COMPACT_ATOMS: atom_id res chain seq x y z
N MET A 1 7.52 42.28 -4.09
CA MET A 1 8.16 41.09 -3.53
C MET A 1 8.65 41.53 -2.17
N GLU A 2 7.98 41.19 -1.07
CA GLU A 2 7.98 39.87 -0.42
C GLU A 2 6.63 39.61 0.28
N THR A 3 6.18 38.36 0.34
CA THR A 3 4.88 37.92 0.88
C THR A 3 4.90 37.69 2.40
N PRO A 4 4.01 38.32 3.19
CA PRO A 4 3.74 37.90 4.55
C PRO A 4 2.34 37.25 4.64
N LYS A 5 2.30 35.99 5.09
CA LYS A 5 1.33 35.47 6.07
C LYS A 5 1.36 33.95 6.10
N VAL A 6 2.17 33.42 7.01
CA VAL A 6 1.81 32.18 7.69
C VAL A 6 0.56 32.50 8.50
N SER A 7 -0.59 32.17 7.94
CA SER A 7 -1.84 32.10 8.67
C SER A 7 -2.52 30.85 8.16
N VAL A 8 -2.12 29.72 8.74
CA VAL A 8 -2.85 28.45 8.71
C VAL A 8 -4.22 28.74 9.34
N ARG A 9 -5.15 29.23 8.51
CA ARG A 9 -6.56 29.29 8.83
C ARG A 9 -7.12 27.93 8.51
N SER A 10 -7.09 27.07 9.52
CA SER A 10 -8.17 26.11 9.74
C SER A 10 -8.15 25.75 11.21
N SER A 11 -8.55 26.73 12.03
CA SER A 11 -9.00 26.41 13.37
C SER A 11 -10.31 25.64 13.23
N VAL A 12 -10.40 24.52 13.93
CA VAL A 12 -11.66 23.87 14.32
C VAL A 12 -12.42 23.16 13.20
N LEU A 13 -12.12 21.87 13.03
CA LEU A 13 -13.19 20.87 12.97
C LEU A 13 -12.87 19.82 14.02
N ASP A 14 -13.39 20.09 15.22
CA ASP A 14 -13.18 19.34 16.46
C ASP A 14 -13.34 17.82 16.26
N GLY A 15 -12.32 17.05 16.64
CA GLY A 15 -12.38 15.60 16.88
C GLY A 15 -12.57 14.66 15.68
N ARG A 16 -12.85 15.16 14.47
CA ARG A 16 -13.27 14.31 13.32
C ARG A 16 -12.17 13.98 12.30
N LEU A 17 -10.97 14.54 12.45
CA LEU A 17 -9.93 14.47 11.42
C LEU A 17 -9.03 13.23 11.44
N PHE A 18 -9.13 12.37 12.46
CA PHE A 18 -8.25 11.17 12.56
C PHE A 18 -8.92 9.85 12.16
N THR A 19 -10.25 9.76 12.22
CA THR A 19 -10.96 8.53 11.84
C THR A 19 -11.01 8.27 10.34
N GLU A 20 -10.77 9.29 9.50
CA GLU A 20 -10.72 9.10 8.04
C GLU A 20 -9.42 8.46 7.56
N LEU A 21 -8.31 8.63 8.28
CA LEU A 21 -7.03 7.97 7.98
C LEU A 21 -7.08 6.47 8.30
N ASP A 22 -7.76 6.10 9.40
CA ASP A 22 -7.96 4.70 9.78
C ASP A 22 -9.08 4.02 8.99
N ARG A 23 -9.89 4.79 8.24
CA ARG A 23 -10.97 4.21 7.44
C ARG A 23 -10.36 3.49 6.24
N PRO A 24 -10.56 2.17 6.09
CA PRO A 24 -10.15 1.50 4.86
C PRO A 24 -10.87 2.17 3.70
N THR A 25 -10.12 2.70 2.74
CA THR A 25 -10.66 3.40 1.57
C THR A 25 -11.49 2.47 0.68
N GLY A 26 -11.48 1.15 0.94
CA GLY A 26 -12.12 0.13 0.11
C GLY A 26 -11.43 -0.07 -1.24
N GLN A 27 -10.51 0.82 -1.61
CA GLN A 27 -9.66 0.69 -2.78
C GLN A 27 -8.53 -0.33 -2.50
N PRO A 28 -8.22 -1.22 -3.46
CA PRO A 28 -7.06 -2.09 -3.33
C PRO A 28 -5.78 -1.24 -3.33
N CYS A 29 -5.18 -1.11 -2.15
CA CYS A 29 -3.90 -0.43 -2.00
C CYS A 29 -2.75 -1.34 -2.46
N ILE A 30 -1.58 -0.75 -2.70
CA ILE A 30 -0.41 -1.50 -3.16
C ILE A 30 0.00 -2.59 -2.16
N ASP A 31 -0.18 -2.33 -0.86
CA ASP A 31 0.16 -3.28 0.20
C ASP A 31 -0.79 -4.47 0.21
N THR A 32 -2.09 -4.29 -0.07
CA THR A 32 -3.02 -5.41 -0.28
C THR A 32 -2.58 -6.27 -1.46
N LYS A 33 -2.18 -5.65 -2.57
CA LYS A 33 -1.70 -6.40 -3.75
C LYS A 33 -0.42 -7.19 -3.45
N GLU A 34 0.50 -6.59 -2.70
CA GLU A 34 1.73 -7.26 -2.28
C GLU A 34 1.43 -8.45 -1.35
N PHE A 35 0.54 -8.25 -0.37
CA PHE A 35 0.08 -9.31 0.54
C PHE A 35 -0.56 -10.48 -0.22
N ASP A 36 -1.43 -10.21 -1.19
CA ASP A 36 -2.09 -11.25 -1.99
C ASP A 36 -1.07 -12.09 -2.78
N LEU A 37 -0.05 -11.46 -3.36
CA LEU A 37 1.02 -12.16 -4.07
C LEU A 37 1.82 -13.07 -3.14
N VAL A 38 2.20 -12.58 -1.95
CA VAL A 38 2.92 -13.37 -0.94
C VAL A 38 2.07 -14.53 -0.45
N ARG A 39 0.78 -14.30 -0.16
CA ARG A 39 -0.16 -15.33 0.27
C ARG A 39 -0.29 -16.44 -0.77
N ASN A 40 -0.49 -16.08 -2.04
CA ASN A 40 -0.62 -17.05 -3.12
C ASN A 40 0.67 -17.84 -3.36
N MET A 41 1.83 -17.20 -3.21
CA MET A 41 3.12 -17.90 -3.23
C MET A 41 3.22 -18.91 -2.09
N MET A 42 2.86 -18.52 -0.86
CA MET A 42 2.93 -19.41 0.31
C MET A 42 2.02 -20.63 0.15
N ILE A 43 0.78 -20.44 -0.35
CA ILE A 43 -0.14 -21.55 -0.65
C ILE A 43 0.49 -22.49 -1.68
N ALA A 44 1.06 -21.96 -2.77
CA ALA A 44 1.71 -22.78 -3.78
C ALA A 44 2.93 -23.54 -3.23
N VAL A 45 3.68 -22.97 -2.28
CA VAL A 45 4.80 -23.66 -1.60
C VAL A 45 4.27 -24.81 -0.73
N VAL A 46 3.22 -24.57 0.05
CA VAL A 46 2.59 -25.59 0.92
C VAL A 46 1.99 -26.73 0.10
N GLU A 47 1.46 -26.43 -1.09
CA GLU A 47 0.94 -27.42 -2.05
C GLU A 47 2.03 -28.02 -2.95
N GLU A 48 3.30 -27.70 -2.72
CA GLU A 48 4.46 -28.18 -3.49
C GLU A 48 4.43 -27.83 -5.00
N ARG A 49 3.61 -26.85 -5.38
CA ARG A 49 3.50 -26.30 -6.74
C ARG A 49 4.60 -25.27 -6.99
N TYR A 50 5.85 -25.71 -7.01
CA TYR A 50 7.00 -24.80 -7.08
C TYR A 50 7.07 -23.96 -8.37
N ARG A 51 6.52 -24.44 -9.49
CA ARG A 51 6.40 -23.64 -10.72
C ARG A 51 5.46 -22.45 -10.55
N ASP A 52 4.37 -22.65 -9.81
CA ASP A 52 3.40 -21.60 -9.53
C ASP A 52 3.96 -20.64 -8.48
N ALA A 53 4.64 -21.15 -7.45
CA ALA A 53 5.36 -20.33 -6.48
C ALA A 53 6.40 -19.42 -7.16
N ALA A 54 7.18 -19.96 -8.12
CA ALA A 54 8.12 -19.18 -8.92
C ALA A 54 7.41 -18.08 -9.74
N SER A 55 6.27 -18.40 -10.36
CA SER A 55 5.47 -17.41 -11.09
C SER A 55 4.94 -16.29 -10.18
N TRP A 56 4.53 -16.62 -8.95
CA TRP A 56 4.11 -15.62 -7.96
C TRP A 56 5.27 -14.74 -7.50
N ARG A 57 6.45 -15.33 -7.26
CA ARG A 57 7.68 -14.60 -6.95
C ARG A 57 8.01 -13.59 -8.06
N ASP A 58 7.91 -13.97 -9.32
CA ASP A 58 8.24 -13.07 -10.44
C ASP A 58 7.29 -11.87 -10.52
N LYS A 59 6.00 -12.10 -10.29
CA LYS A 59 5.00 -11.02 -10.18
C LYS A 59 5.30 -10.10 -8.99
N LEU A 60 5.69 -10.66 -7.85
CA LEU A 60 6.08 -9.91 -6.66
C LEU A 60 7.32 -9.04 -6.91
N SER A 61 8.35 -9.59 -7.54
CA SER A 61 9.54 -8.84 -7.93
C SER A 61 9.21 -7.67 -8.86
N GLN A 62 8.38 -7.91 -9.88
CA GLN A 62 7.93 -6.84 -10.79
C GLN A 62 7.16 -5.73 -10.06
N LEU A 63 6.30 -6.08 -9.10
CA LEU A 63 5.57 -5.10 -8.30
C LEU A 63 6.54 -4.22 -7.49
N ARG A 64 7.56 -4.82 -6.88
CA ARG A 64 8.57 -4.12 -6.06
C ARG A 64 9.49 -3.24 -6.89
N THR A 65 9.91 -3.69 -8.07
CA THR A 65 10.70 -2.85 -8.98
C THR A 65 9.93 -1.62 -9.44
N LYS A 66 8.61 -1.76 -9.71
CA LYS A 66 7.75 -0.62 -10.05
C LYS A 66 7.55 0.36 -8.89
N LYS A 67 7.71 -0.10 -7.64
CA LYS A 67 7.54 0.73 -6.44
C LYS A 67 8.69 1.74 -6.25
N ASN A 68 9.81 1.59 -6.98
CA ASN A 68 10.98 2.47 -6.98
C ASN A 68 11.27 3.06 -5.59
N TRP A 69 11.34 2.17 -4.59
CA TRP A 69 11.58 2.58 -3.21
C TRP A 69 13.05 3.02 -3.09
N PRO A 70 13.33 4.23 -2.56
CA PRO A 70 14.70 4.73 -2.36
C PRO A 70 15.47 3.90 -1.32
#